data_AF-A0A0P4WN49-F1
#
_entry.id   AF-A0A0P4WN49-F1
#
_cell.length_a   1.000
_cell.length_b   1.000
_cell.length_c   1.000
_cell.angle_alpha   90.00
_cell.angle_beta   90.00
_cell.angle_gamma   90.00
#
_symmetry.space_group_name_H-M   'P 1'
#
loop_
_entity.id
_entity.type
_entity.pdbx_description
1 polymer ?
#
loop_
_entity_poly.entity_id
_entity_poly.type
_entity_poly.pdbx_seq_one_letter_code
_entity_poly.pdbx_strand_id
1 'polypeptide(L)'
;MPFMKGRAPIRRTLQYLQSSNLVLKDRVKIFTVNYNVYGNHHRGAKDFVFWHLAQLQYNNPAVQVATFKNLTPTPFIRVFFENGEEALVDLDSRPRQEIVEHIKKVFCKTDTKLAEERLERESKDNPASFGWGCDRQCICEVPGQVPCPAVVPLPKVMRGKYKFGQAVE
;
A
#
# COMPACT_ATOMS: atom_id res chain seq x y z
N MET A 1 14.48 6.51 24.65
CA MET A 1 13.90 6.74 23.30
C MET A 1 14.07 8.22 22.99
N PRO A 2 14.80 8.63 21.94
CA PRO A 2 14.89 10.04 21.60
C PRO A 2 13.52 10.50 21.10
N PHE A 3 12.97 11.55 21.70
CA PHE A 3 11.69 12.12 21.26
C PHE A 3 11.78 12.49 19.77
N MET A 4 10.84 11.99 18.97
CA MET A 4 10.77 12.29 17.54
C MET A 4 10.65 13.80 17.32
N LYS A 5 11.56 14.38 16.54
CA LYS A 5 11.62 15.83 16.31
C LYS A 5 10.42 16.34 15.48
N GLY A 6 9.79 17.41 15.93
CA GLY A 6 8.76 18.16 15.20
C GLY A 6 7.36 18.09 15.82
N ARG A 7 6.47 18.98 15.37
CA ARG A 7 5.07 19.00 15.84
C ARG A 7 4.29 17.80 15.30
N ALA A 8 3.52 17.16 16.18
CA ALA A 8 2.72 15.97 15.88
C ALA A 8 3.55 14.85 15.20
N PRO A 9 4.54 14.25 15.90
CA PRO A 9 5.41 13.22 15.35
C PRO A 9 4.68 11.94 14.96
N ILE A 10 3.48 11.70 15.53
CA ILE A 10 2.59 10.61 15.17
C ILE A 10 2.35 10.52 13.65
N ARG A 11 2.37 11.65 12.93
CA ARG A 11 2.18 11.68 11.47
C ARG A 11 3.27 10.95 10.67
N ARG A 12 4.39 10.62 11.31
CA ARG A 12 5.54 9.93 10.72
C ARG A 12 5.60 8.44 11.10
N THR A 13 4.55 7.89 11.71
CA THR A 13 4.47 6.46 12.02
C THR A 13 3.78 5.71 10.89
N LEU A 14 4.19 4.46 10.64
CA LEU A 14 3.56 3.62 9.61
C LEU A 14 2.07 3.40 9.90
N GLN A 15 1.71 3.20 11.16
CA GLN A 15 0.31 3.05 11.58
C GLN A 15 -0.54 4.28 11.21
N TYR A 16 0.00 5.49 11.35
CA TYR A 16 -0.71 6.69 10.94
C TYR A 16 -0.81 6.81 9.41
N LEU A 17 0.24 6.46 8.67
CA LEU A 17 0.23 6.52 7.22
C LEU A 17 -0.77 5.51 6.61
N GLN A 18 -0.85 4.32 7.20
CA GLN A 18 -1.75 3.24 6.77
C GLN A 18 -3.22 3.40 7.20
N SER A 19 -3.52 4.28 8.17
CA SER A 19 -4.89 4.42 8.69
C SER A 19 -5.85 5.17 7.77
N SER A 20 -5.33 5.78 6.70
CA SER A 20 -6.15 6.55 5.75
C SER A 20 -6.63 5.68 4.61
N ASN A 21 -7.92 5.80 4.28
CA ASN A 21 -8.54 5.16 3.12
C ASN A 21 -8.52 6.06 1.87
N LEU A 22 -7.62 7.05 1.84
CA LEU A 22 -7.39 7.89 0.65
C LEU A 22 -6.56 7.12 -0.37
N VAL A 23 -7.21 6.22 -1.11
CA VAL A 23 -6.61 5.48 -2.23
C VAL A 23 -7.25 5.97 -3.51
N LEU A 24 -6.53 6.78 -4.28
CA LEU A 24 -7.01 7.33 -5.56
C LEU A 24 -7.28 6.23 -6.61
N LYS A 25 -8.21 6.53 -7.53
CA LYS A 25 -8.46 5.72 -8.73
C LYS A 25 -7.24 5.78 -9.67
N ASP A 26 -6.97 4.71 -10.40
CA ASP A 26 -5.77 4.56 -11.24
C ASP A 26 -5.68 5.58 -12.39
N ARG A 27 -6.82 6.16 -12.79
CA ARG A 27 -6.92 7.24 -13.77
C ARG A 27 -6.31 8.57 -13.31
N VAL A 28 -6.13 8.78 -12.01
CA VAL A 28 -5.56 10.02 -11.46
C VAL A 28 -4.05 9.93 -11.57
N LYS A 29 -3.40 10.93 -12.19
CA LYS A 29 -1.93 10.95 -12.34
C LYS A 29 -1.26 12.08 -11.56
N ILE A 30 -1.87 13.26 -11.53
CA ILE A 30 -1.31 14.43 -10.83
C ILE A 30 -2.38 15.00 -9.90
N PHE A 31 -1.98 15.27 -8.66
CA PHE A 31 -2.83 15.86 -7.63
C PHE A 31 -2.16 17.12 -7.09
N THR A 32 -2.76 18.27 -7.32
CA THR A 32 -2.20 19.56 -6.88
C THR A 32 -3.08 20.21 -5.83
N VAL A 33 -2.46 20.72 -4.76
CA VAL A 33 -3.16 21.45 -3.69
C VAL A 33 -2.63 22.86 -3.62
N ASN A 34 -3.52 23.82 -3.91
CA ASN A 34 -3.25 25.24 -3.80
C ASN A 34 -3.91 25.74 -2.50
N TYR A 35 -3.12 26.29 -1.59
CA TYR A 35 -3.65 26.79 -0.32
C TYR A 35 -2.86 27.99 0.20
N ASN A 36 -3.50 28.80 1.03
CA ASN A 36 -2.87 29.96 1.64
C ASN A 36 -2.48 29.69 3.08
N VAL A 37 -1.38 30.31 3.51
CA VAL A 37 -0.85 30.14 4.87
C VAL A 37 -1.60 31.03 5.87
N TYR A 38 -2.08 32.16 5.39
CA TYR A 38 -2.80 33.21 6.13
C TYR A 38 -4.28 33.19 5.77
N GLY A 39 -5.14 33.58 6.71
CA GLY A 39 -6.59 33.65 6.52
C GLY A 39 -7.35 32.48 7.17
N ASN A 40 -8.52 32.80 7.74
CA ASN A 40 -9.35 31.83 8.47
C ASN A 40 -10.07 30.87 7.53
N HIS A 41 -10.46 31.33 6.34
CA HIS A 41 -11.17 30.54 5.33
C HIS A 41 -10.34 29.37 4.79
N HIS A 42 -9.00 29.46 4.84
CA HIS A 42 -8.08 28.42 4.35
C HIS A 42 -7.64 27.43 5.43
N ARG A 43 -8.17 27.55 6.66
CA ARG A 43 -7.75 26.72 7.79
C ARG A 43 -7.92 25.23 7.50
N GLY A 44 -9.06 24.84 6.90
CA GLY A 44 -9.32 23.45 6.55
C GLY A 44 -8.35 22.90 5.50
N ALA A 45 -8.00 23.68 4.49
CA ALA A 45 -7.01 23.29 3.47
C ALA A 45 -5.61 23.12 4.08
N LYS A 46 -5.20 24.04 4.95
CA LYS A 46 -3.93 23.96 5.69
C LYS A 46 -3.88 22.72 6.59
N ASP A 47 -4.97 22.44 7.30
CA ASP A 47 -5.08 21.26 8.16
C ASP A 47 -5.11 19.98 7.33
N PHE A 48 -5.75 19.97 6.16
CA PHE A 48 -5.71 18.85 5.23
C PHE A 48 -4.27 18.55 4.77
N VAL A 49 -3.55 19.57 4.31
CA VAL A 49 -2.14 19.42 3.90
C VAL A 49 -1.27 18.95 5.06
N PHE A 50 -1.50 19.47 6.27
CA PHE A 50 -0.72 19.09 7.44
C PHE A 50 -0.98 17.64 7.87
N TRP A 51 -2.23 17.18 7.90
CA TRP A 51 -2.57 15.86 8.45
C TRP A 51 -2.60 14.76 7.39
N HIS A 52 -3.15 15.02 6.20
CA HIS A 52 -3.51 13.97 5.24
C HIS A 52 -2.64 13.89 3.99
N LEU A 53 -1.82 14.91 3.70
CA LEU A 53 -0.97 14.88 2.51
C LEU A 53 0.01 13.70 2.50
N ALA A 54 0.66 13.43 3.64
CA ALA A 54 1.60 12.33 3.76
C ALA A 54 0.90 10.97 3.58
N GLN A 55 -0.32 10.84 4.09
CA GLN A 55 -1.12 9.62 3.93
C GLN A 55 -1.53 9.41 2.46
N LEU A 56 -1.97 10.48 1.79
CA LEU A 56 -2.32 10.45 0.37
C LEU A 56 -1.13 9.99 -0.49
N GLN A 57 0.05 10.56 -0.28
CA GLN A 57 1.25 10.18 -1.03
C GLN A 57 1.73 8.76 -0.71
N TYR A 58 1.62 8.33 0.55
CA TYR A 58 2.02 6.99 0.98
C TYR A 58 1.16 5.91 0.32
N ASN A 59 -0.15 6.12 0.28
CA ASN A 59 -1.09 5.18 -0.35
C ASN A 59 -1.02 5.20 -1.88
N ASN A 60 -0.55 6.30 -2.47
CA ASN A 60 -0.53 6.48 -3.92
C ASN A 60 0.87 6.87 -4.42
N PRO A 61 1.84 5.92 -4.39
CA PRO A 61 3.22 6.20 -4.79
C PRO A 61 3.38 6.54 -6.28
N ALA A 62 2.46 6.09 -7.13
CA ALA A 62 2.47 6.35 -8.57
C ALA A 62 1.86 7.72 -8.96
N VAL A 63 1.22 8.42 -8.01
CA VAL A 63 0.59 9.73 -8.26
C VAL A 63 1.54 10.83 -7.81
N GLN A 64 1.75 11.83 -8.66
CA GLN A 64 2.52 13.01 -8.29
C GLN A 64 1.64 13.97 -7.48
N VAL A 65 1.99 14.17 -6.20
CA VAL A 65 1.33 15.17 -5.35
C VAL A 65 2.19 16.44 -5.27
N ALA A 66 1.64 17.58 -5.70
CA ALA A 66 2.30 18.88 -5.60
C ALA A 66 1.51 19.84 -4.71
N THR A 67 2.21 20.73 -4.00
CA THR A 67 1.59 21.78 -3.19
C THR A 67 2.12 23.14 -3.57
N PHE A 68 1.21 24.09 -3.72
CA PHE A 68 1.52 25.48 -4.01
C PHE A 68 0.92 26.37 -2.93
N LYS A 69 1.68 27.39 -2.52
CA LYS A 69 1.31 28.25 -1.41
C LYS A 69 1.22 29.69 -1.87
N ASN A 70 0.16 30.40 -1.47
CA ASN A 70 0.01 31.84 -1.68
C ASN A 70 0.08 32.27 -3.16
N LEU A 71 -0.35 31.41 -4.09
CA LEU A 71 -0.43 31.76 -5.52
C LEU A 71 -1.80 32.34 -5.89
N THR A 72 -2.87 31.80 -5.31
CA THR A 72 -4.25 32.20 -5.60
C THR A 72 -4.96 32.62 -4.32
N PRO A 73 -5.90 33.58 -4.38
CA PRO A 73 -6.58 34.07 -3.19
C PRO A 73 -7.45 33.00 -2.53
N THR A 74 -8.06 32.10 -3.31
CA THR A 74 -8.88 30.98 -2.81
C THR A 74 -8.13 29.64 -2.87
N PRO A 75 -8.39 28.72 -1.92
CA PRO A 75 -7.73 27.42 -1.88
C PRO A 75 -8.50 26.42 -2.75
N PHE A 76 -7.80 25.63 -3.54
CA PHE A 76 -8.44 24.62 -4.38
C PHE A 76 -7.52 23.43 -4.61
N ILE A 77 -8.14 22.31 -4.98
CA ILE A 77 -7.46 21.12 -5.46
C ILE A 77 -7.70 21.01 -6.95
N ARG A 78 -6.65 20.75 -7.71
CA ARG A 78 -6.75 20.41 -9.12
C ARG A 78 -6.16 19.04 -9.36
N VAL A 79 -6.95 18.17 -9.98
CA VAL A 79 -6.61 16.78 -10.26
C VAL A 79 -6.57 16.59 -11.76
N PHE A 80 -5.48 16.00 -12.26
CA PHE A 80 -5.31 15.69 -13.67
C PHE A 80 -5.41 14.18 -13.89
N PHE A 81 -6.22 13.81 -14.87
CA PHE A 81 -6.45 12.44 -15.25
C PHE A 81 -5.58 12.03 -16.43
N GLU A 82 -5.45 10.71 -16.63
CA GLU A 82 -4.73 10.10 -17.74
C GLU A 82 -5.22 10.57 -19.11
N ASN A 83 -6.52 10.82 -19.23
CA ASN A 83 -7.16 11.26 -20.48
C ASN A 83 -6.92 12.73 -20.81
N GLY A 84 -6.15 13.47 -19.99
CA GLY A 84 -5.98 14.91 -20.08
C GLY A 84 -7.12 15.73 -19.48
N GLU A 85 -8.20 15.09 -19.04
CA GLU A 85 -9.27 15.74 -18.27
C GLU A 85 -8.74 16.28 -16.94
N GLU A 86 -9.38 17.34 -16.46
CA GLU A 86 -9.07 17.93 -15.17
C GLU A 86 -10.32 18.16 -14.34
N ALA A 87 -10.17 18.01 -13.02
CA ALA A 87 -11.20 18.34 -12.05
C ALA A 87 -10.66 19.39 -11.07
N LEU A 88 -11.45 20.44 -10.86
CA LEU A 88 -11.20 21.48 -9.88
C LEU A 88 -12.18 21.29 -8.71
N VAL A 89 -11.65 21.28 -7.48
CA VAL A 89 -12.45 21.26 -6.26
C VAL A 89 -12.10 22.46 -5.41
N ASP A 90 -13.10 23.31 -5.18
CA ASP A 90 -12.97 24.45 -4.27
C ASP A 90 -12.99 24.00 -2.80
N LEU A 91 -12.04 24.52 -2.03
CA LEU A 91 -11.87 24.22 -0.61
C LEU A 91 -12.22 25.40 0.29
N ASP A 92 -12.73 26.51 -0.26
CA ASP A 92 -12.95 27.71 0.54
C ASP A 92 -13.94 27.46 1.69
N SER A 93 -13.54 27.91 2.88
CA SER A 93 -14.33 27.83 4.11
C SER A 93 -14.79 26.41 4.51
N ARG A 94 -14.21 25.35 3.91
CA ARG A 94 -14.56 23.95 4.25
C ARG A 94 -13.69 23.41 5.38
N PRO A 95 -14.25 22.66 6.35
CA PRO A 95 -13.48 21.98 7.36
C PRO A 95 -12.72 20.78 6.77
N ARG A 96 -11.63 20.37 7.43
CA ARG A 96 -10.77 19.26 6.99
C ARG A 96 -11.54 17.96 6.72
N GLN A 97 -12.52 17.62 7.56
CA GLN A 97 -13.27 16.36 7.45
C GLN A 97 -14.08 16.31 6.15
N GLU A 98 -14.81 17.39 5.84
CA GLU A 98 -15.56 17.50 4.58
C GLU A 98 -14.66 17.42 3.36
N ILE A 99 -13.46 18.00 3.42
CA ILE A 99 -12.48 17.92 2.33
C ILE A 99 -12.07 16.46 2.08
N VAL A 100 -11.75 15.72 3.16
CA VAL A 100 -11.36 14.30 3.08
C VAL A 100 -12.50 13.46 2.52
N GLU A 101 -13.73 13.65 3.02
CA GLU A 101 -14.92 12.92 2.58
C GLU A 101 -15.25 13.20 1.12
N HIS A 102 -15.16 14.47 0.70
CA HIS A 102 -15.40 14.86 -0.69
C HIS A 102 -14.38 14.22 -1.63
N ILE A 103 -13.08 14.26 -1.28
CA ILE A 103 -12.03 13.61 -2.06
C ILE A 103 -12.25 12.10 -2.12
N LYS A 104 -12.58 11.46 -0.98
CA LYS A 104 -12.86 10.02 -0.91
C LYS A 104 -14.00 9.64 -1.85
N LYS A 105 -15.07 10.44 -1.88
CA LYS A 105 -16.25 10.18 -2.72
C LYS A 105 -15.96 10.33 -4.22
N VAL A 106 -15.21 11.36 -4.61
CA VAL A 106 -15.03 11.72 -6.03
C VAL A 106 -13.87 10.94 -6.67
N PHE A 107 -12.70 10.95 -6.02
CA PHE A 107 -11.44 10.52 -6.63
C PHE A 107 -10.92 9.18 -6.12
N CYS A 108 -11.36 8.71 -4.94
CA CYS A 108 -10.88 7.44 -4.38
C CYS A 108 -11.69 6.22 -4.86
N LYS A 109 -11.07 5.04 -4.73
CA LYS A 109 -11.72 3.75 -4.93
C LYS A 109 -12.77 3.53 -3.82
N THR A 110 -13.81 2.74 -4.14
CA THR A 110 -14.80 2.34 -3.14
C THR A 110 -14.23 1.31 -2.19
N ASP A 111 -14.75 1.27 -0.95
CA ASP A 111 -14.28 0.31 0.05
C ASP A 111 -14.51 -1.15 -0.41
N THR A 112 -15.53 -1.41 -1.25
CA THR A 112 -15.78 -2.72 -1.88
C THR A 112 -14.66 -3.14 -2.81
N LYS A 113 -14.23 -2.26 -3.73
CA LYS A 113 -13.12 -2.54 -4.66
C LYS A 113 -11.80 -2.75 -3.94
N LEU A 114 -11.56 -2.01 -2.85
CA LEU A 114 -10.37 -2.19 -2.03
C LEU A 114 -10.37 -3.55 -1.31
N ALA A 115 -11.54 -4.05 -0.90
CA ALA A 115 -11.68 -5.37 -0.30
C ALA A 115 -11.45 -6.49 -1.34
N GLU A 116 -12.01 -6.33 -2.54
CA GLU A 116 -11.80 -7.24 -3.68
C GLU A 116 -10.31 -7.32 -4.06
N GLU A 117 -9.64 -6.17 -4.24
CA GLU A 117 -8.20 -6.10 -4.56
C GLU A 117 -7.33 -6.73 -3.46
N ARG A 118 -7.76 -6.65 -2.19
CA ARG A 118 -7.08 -7.30 -1.07
C ARG A 118 -7.23 -8.81 -1.15
N LEU A 119 -8.44 -9.30 -1.36
CA LEU A 119 -8.74 -10.73 -1.47
C LEU A 119 -8.03 -11.33 -2.70
N GLU A 120 -7.99 -10.62 -3.82
CA GLU A 120 -7.24 -11.04 -5.01
C GLU A 120 -5.72 -11.09 -4.78
N ARG A 121 -5.18 -10.24 -3.90
CA ARG A 121 -3.76 -10.28 -3.55
C ARG A 121 -3.45 -11.47 -2.65
N GLU A 122 -4.33 -11.76 -1.70
CA GLU A 122 -4.22 -12.90 -0.78
C GLU A 122 -4.46 -14.24 -1.50
N SER A 123 -5.41 -14.29 -2.43
CA SER A 123 -5.77 -15.49 -3.19
C SER A 123 -4.68 -16.01 -4.14
N LYS A 124 -3.61 -15.23 -4.38
CA LYS A 124 -2.53 -15.64 -5.29
C LYS A 124 -1.62 -16.71 -4.69
N ASP A 125 -1.64 -16.89 -3.37
CA ASP A 125 -0.88 -17.94 -2.71
C ASP A 125 -1.67 -19.24 -2.77
N ASN A 126 -1.44 -20.03 -3.83
CA ASN A 126 -2.02 -21.38 -3.91
C ASN A 126 -1.40 -22.25 -2.80
N PRO A 127 -2.19 -22.70 -1.80
CA PRO A 127 -1.69 -23.46 -0.64
C PRO A 127 -1.15 -24.85 -1.00
N ALA A 128 -1.37 -25.30 -2.24
CA ALA A 128 -0.80 -26.52 -2.78
C ALA A 128 0.64 -26.34 -3.30
N SER A 129 1.14 -25.11 -3.38
CA SER A 129 2.51 -24.85 -3.85
C SER A 129 3.53 -25.22 -2.78
N PHE A 130 4.69 -25.70 -3.21
CA PHE A 130 5.82 -26.04 -2.34
C PHE A 130 7.03 -25.17 -2.72
N GLY A 131 7.79 -24.72 -1.71
CA GLY A 131 9.03 -23.99 -1.91
C GLY A 131 9.14 -22.74 -1.05
N TRP A 132 10.12 -21.90 -1.39
CA TRP A 132 10.43 -20.69 -0.63
C TRP A 132 9.27 -19.68 -0.70
N GLY A 133 8.78 -19.26 0.47
CA GLY A 133 7.63 -18.35 0.57
C GLY A 133 6.27 -19.03 0.47
N CYS A 134 6.21 -20.37 0.38
CA CYS A 134 5.01 -21.16 0.57
C CYS A 134 4.93 -21.72 2.01
N ASP A 135 3.77 -22.22 2.41
CA ASP A 135 3.58 -22.84 3.73
C ASP A 135 4.50 -24.04 3.97
N ARG A 136 4.86 -24.75 2.90
CA ARG A 136 5.68 -25.97 2.94
C ARG A 136 6.85 -25.84 1.98
N GLN A 137 8.05 -26.18 2.43
CA GLN A 137 9.25 -26.09 1.60
C GLN A 137 9.41 -27.32 0.71
N CYS A 138 9.11 -28.50 1.25
CA CYS A 138 9.26 -29.78 0.57
C CYS A 138 8.13 -30.74 0.97
N ILE A 139 7.76 -31.63 0.06
CA ILE A 139 6.70 -32.61 0.29
C ILE A 139 7.01 -33.58 1.44
N CYS A 140 8.27 -33.74 1.83
CA CYS A 140 8.66 -34.60 2.96
C CYS A 140 8.13 -34.11 4.33
N GLU A 141 7.64 -32.87 4.41
CA GLU A 141 6.96 -32.32 5.60
C GLU A 141 5.53 -32.86 5.74
N VAL A 142 4.96 -33.44 4.67
CA VAL A 142 3.61 -33.98 4.67
C VAL A 142 3.61 -35.39 5.27
N PRO A 143 2.83 -35.65 6.33
CA PRO A 143 2.77 -36.97 6.93
C PRO A 143 2.26 -38.00 5.91
N GLY A 144 2.85 -39.20 5.94
CA GLY A 144 2.60 -40.27 4.96
C GLY A 144 3.53 -40.24 3.75
N GLN A 145 4.29 -39.16 3.53
CA GLN A 145 5.31 -39.09 2.49
C GLN A 145 6.67 -39.60 2.99
N VAL A 146 7.60 -39.79 2.06
CA VAL A 146 8.96 -40.24 2.39
C VAL A 146 9.71 -39.10 3.12
N PRO A 147 10.29 -39.35 4.30
CA PRO A 147 11.01 -38.33 5.05
C PRO A 147 12.32 -37.94 4.35
N CYS A 148 12.81 -36.74 4.65
CA CYS A 148 14.07 -36.25 4.10
C CYS A 148 15.25 -37.15 4.54
N PRO A 149 16.12 -37.59 3.62
CA PRO A 149 17.27 -38.44 3.94
C PRO A 149 18.25 -37.85 4.96
N ALA A 150 18.26 -36.52 5.10
CA ALA A 150 19.07 -35.80 6.08
C ALA A 150 18.58 -36.00 7.52
N VAL A 151 17.27 -36.24 7.71
CA VAL A 151 16.65 -36.46 9.03
C VAL A 151 16.54 -37.96 9.31
N VAL A 152 16.02 -38.72 8.35
CA VAL A 152 15.86 -40.17 8.46
C VAL A 152 16.57 -40.84 7.29
N PRO A 153 17.65 -41.60 7.53
CA PRO A 153 18.38 -42.25 6.44
C PRO A 153 17.49 -43.29 5.76
N LEU A 154 17.42 -43.22 4.43
CA LEU A 154 16.62 -44.15 3.64
C LEU A 154 17.18 -45.59 3.70
N PRO A 155 16.32 -46.62 3.54
CA PRO A 155 16.74 -48.01 3.46
C PRO A 155 17.82 -48.24 2.39
N LYS A 156 18.74 -49.17 2.64
CA LYS A 156 19.86 -49.47 1.71
C LYS A 156 19.36 -49.81 0.30
N VAL A 157 18.22 -50.51 0.20
CA VAL A 157 17.58 -50.88 -1.08
C VAL A 157 17.12 -49.68 -1.91
N MET A 158 17.03 -48.47 -1.35
CA MET A 158 16.65 -47.24 -2.08
C MET A 158 17.85 -46.33 -2.38
N ARG A 159 19.05 -46.63 -1.88
CA ARG A 159 20.24 -45.78 -2.01
C ARG A 159 21.11 -46.23 -3.18
N GLY A 160 21.45 -45.31 -4.08
CA GLY A 160 22.24 -45.59 -5.29
C GLY A 160 23.57 -46.31 -5.03
N LYS A 161 24.28 -45.97 -3.95
CA LYS A 161 25.54 -46.62 -3.55
C LYS A 161 25.45 -48.15 -3.43
N TYR A 162 24.34 -48.68 -2.91
CA TYR A 162 24.17 -50.13 -2.72
C TYR A 162 23.52 -50.82 -3.92
N LYS A 163 22.73 -50.10 -4.73
CA LYS A 163 22.15 -50.65 -5.97
C LYS A 163 23.19 -50.85 -7.07
N PHE A 164 24.12 -49.90 -7.22
CA PHE A 164 25.04 -49.85 -8.37
C PHE A 164 26.50 -50.08 -7.98
N GLY A 165 26.82 -50.14 -6.69
CA GLY A 165 28.20 -50.31 -6.20
C GLY A 165 28.78 -51.72 -6.36
N GLN A 166 28.05 -52.67 -6.98
CA GLN A 166 28.54 -54.02 -7.28
C GLN A 166 28.99 -54.20 -8.74
N ALA A 167 29.01 -53.14 -9.57
CA ALA A 167 29.40 -53.21 -10.98
C ALA A 167 30.88 -52.82 -11.23
N VAL A 168 31.79 -53.25 -10.35
CA VAL A 168 33.24 -53.13 -10.57
C VAL A 168 33.88 -54.49 -10.31
N GLU A 169 33.74 -55.39 -11.29
CA GLU A 169 34.65 -56.52 -11.52
C GLU A 169 35.19 -56.42 -12.95
#